data_AF-A0A7W1B2K3-F1
#
_entry.id   AF-A0A7W1B2K3-F1
#
_cell.length_a   1.000
_cell.length_b   1.000
_cell.length_c   1.000
_cell.angle_alpha   90.00
_cell.angle_beta   90.00
_cell.angle_gamma   90.00
#
_symmetry.space_group_name_H-M   'P 1'
#
loop_
_entity.id
_entity.type
_entity.pdbx_description
1 polymer ?
#
loop_
_entity_poly.entity_id
_entity_poly.type
_entity_poly.pdbx_seq_one_letter_code
_entity_poly.pdbx_strand_id
1 'polypeptide(L)' 'MSRLALVTVVVPDYDEAVAFYVGALGFAVREDTALAGGKRWVVVGPPEG' A
#
# COMPACT_ATOMS: atom_id res chain seq x y z
N MET A 1 -22.73 7.51 9.16
CA MET A 1 -21.41 7.76 9.79
C MET A 1 -20.36 7.80 8.69
N SER A 2 -19.49 8.81 8.68
CA SER A 2 -18.39 8.91 7.70
C SER A 2 -17.14 8.21 8.24
N ARG A 3 -16.45 7.42 7.40
CA ARG A 3 -15.15 6.78 7.70
C ARG A 3 -14.14 7.14 6.61
N LEU A 4 -12.88 7.33 6.98
CA LEU A 4 -11.77 7.41 6.03
C LEU A 4 -11.39 6.00 5.58
N ALA A 5 -11.51 5.74 4.27
CA ALA A 5 -11.25 4.42 3.70
C ALA A 5 -9.77 4.21 3.32
N LEU A 6 -9.08 5.26 2.90
CA LEU A 6 -7.69 5.21 2.42
C LEU A 6 -6.92 6.45 2.86
N VAL A 7 -5.62 6.26 3.10
CA VAL A 7 -4.65 7.35 3.32
C VAL A 7 -3.46 7.11 2.40
N THR A 8 -3.09 8.12 1.62
CA THR A 8 -1.96 8.03 0.69
C THR A 8 -0.66 8.46 1.37
N VAL A 9 0.38 7.63 1.26
CA VAL A 9 1.73 7.94 1.74
C VAL A 9 2.67 8.01 0.54
N VAL A 10 3.44 9.10 0.43
CA VAL A 10 4.47 9.23 -0.60
C VAL A 10 5.72 8.52 -0.10
N VAL A 11 6.23 7.60 -0.91
CA VAL A 11 7.41 6.78 -0.59
C VAL A 11 8.48 6.99 -1.66
N PRO A 12 9.77 6.88 -1.29
CA PRO A 12 10.87 7.00 -2.25
C PRO A 12 10.98 5.78 -3.17
N ASP A 13 10.61 4.60 -2.68
CA ASP A 13 10.63 3.33 -3.41
C ASP A 13 9.43 2.46 -3.02
N TYR A 14 8.80 1.81 -4.01
CA TYR A 14 7.59 1.01 -3.78
C TYR A 14 7.90 -0.35 -3.15
N ASP A 15 8.98 -1.00 -3.56
CA ASP A 15 9.33 -2.34 -3.09
C ASP A 15 9.83 -2.28 -1.65
N GLU A 16 10.60 -1.25 -1.29
CA GLU A 16 11.00 -0.98 0.09
C GLU A 16 9.77 -0.74 0.99
N ALA A 17 8.82 0.08 0.52
CA ALA A 17 7.59 0.33 1.26
C ALA A 17 6.76 -0.95 1.45
N VAL A 18 6.58 -1.75 0.39
CA VAL A 18 5.84 -3.02 0.48
C VAL A 18 6.53 -3.98 1.45
N ALA A 19 7.85 -4.12 1.39
CA ALA A 19 8.61 -4.97 2.32
C ALA A 19 8.40 -4.54 3.78
N PHE A 20 8.38 -3.23 4.05
CA PHE A 20 8.09 -2.70 5.38
C PHE A 20 6.66 -2.99 5.83
N TYR A 21 5.64 -2.59 5.05
CA TYR A 21 4.24 -2.74 5.47
C TYR A 21 3.81 -4.21 5.55
N VAL A 22 4.23 -5.05 4.60
CA VAL A 22 3.84 -6.47 4.58
C VAL A 22 4.72 -7.29 5.52
N GLY A 23 6.04 -7.11 5.44
CA GLY A 23 6.99 -7.92 6.20
C GLY A 23 7.08 -7.51 7.67
N ALA A 24 7.29 -6.21 7.94
CA ALA A 24 7.48 -5.74 9.31
C ALA A 24 6.15 -5.49 10.04
N LEU A 25 5.14 -4.94 9.36
CA LEU A 25 3.84 -4.61 9.97
C LEU A 25 2.75 -5.68 9.78
N GLY A 26 3.02 -6.72 8.99
CA GLY A 26 2.09 -7.84 8.78
C GLY A 26 0.85 -7.47 7.97
N PHE A 27 0.88 -6.38 7.19
CA PHE A 27 -0.21 -6.04 6.28
C PHE A 27 -0.22 -6.99 5.08
N ALA A 28 -1.34 -7.01 4.37
CA ALA A 28 -1.46 -7.69 3.09
C ALA A 28 -1.55 -6.68 1.96
N VAL A 29 -0.94 -7.01 0.82
CA VAL A 29 -1.20 -6.29 -0.44
C VAL A 29 -2.65 -6.57 -0.85
N ARG A 30 -3.43 -5.51 -0.98
CA ARG A 30 -4.82 -5.54 -1.46
C ARG A 30 -4.92 -5.23 -2.94
N GLU A 31 -4.04 -4.35 -3.42
CA GLU A 31 -3.94 -3.98 -4.82
C GLU A 31 -2.49 -3.60 -5.13
N ASP A 32 -2.00 -4.01 -6.30
CA ASP A 32 -0.71 -3.59 -6.86
C ASP A 32 -0.88 -3.46 -8.37
N THR A 33 -1.24 -2.25 -8.79
CA THR A 33 -1.58 -1.94 -10.18
C THR A 33 -0.48 -1.05 -10.78
N ALA A 34 0.12 -1.51 -11.88
CA ALA A 34 1.06 -0.70 -12.65
C ALA A 34 0.34 0.45 -13.37
N LEU A 35 0.91 1.64 -13.31
CA LEU A 35 0.42 2.85 -13.95
C LEU A 35 1.41 3.39 -15.00
N ALA A 36 0.95 4.31 -15.84
CA ALA A 36 1.79 4.95 -16.84
C ALA A 36 2.99 5.68 -16.21
N GLY A 37 4.11 5.70 -16.94
CA GLY A 37 5.33 6.39 -16.49
C GLY A 37 6.07 5.69 -15.35
N GLY A 38 5.91 4.37 -15.21
CA GLY A 38 6.63 3.57 -14.21
C GLY A 38 6.10 3.71 -12.77
N LYS A 39 4.95 4.38 -12.59
CA LYS A 39 4.31 4.52 -11.28
C LYS A 39 3.55 3.23 -10.92
N ARG A 40 3.34 3.01 -9.63
CA ARG A 40 2.51 1.93 -9.11
C ARG A 40 1.45 2.47 -8.17
N TRP A 41 0.26 1.90 -8.24
CA TRP A 41 -0.80 2.07 -7.27
C TRP A 41 -0.80 0.84 -6.37
N VAL A 42 -0.24 1.00 -5.17
CA VAL A 42 -0.13 -0.07 -4.18
C VAL A 42 -1.00 0.26 -2.99
N VAL A 43 -1.94 -0.64 -2.67
CA VAL A 43 -2.79 -0.55 -1.49
C VAL A 43 -2.44 -1.70 -0.57
N VAL A 44 -2.07 -1.36 0.66
CA VAL A 44 -1.82 -2.32 1.74
C VAL A 44 -2.76 -2.04 2.90
N GLY A 45 -3.08 -3.08 3.67
CA GLY A 45 -3.86 -2.92 4.88
C GLY A 45 -3.80 -4.15 5.78
N PRO A 46 -4.28 -4.05 7.03
CA PRO A 46 -4.35 -5.18 7.95
C PRO A 46 -5.11 -6.35 7.32
N PRO A 47 -4.77 -7.62 7.64
CA PRO A 47 -5.47 -8.80 7.11
C PRO A 47 -6.97 -8.79 7.47
N GLU A 48 -7.27 -8.36 8.69
CA GLU A 48 -8.59 -8.11 9.25
C GLU A 48 -8.84 -6.59 9.16
N GLY A 49 -9.66 -6.12 8.20
CA GLY A 49 -9.68 -4.72 7.72
C GLY A 49 -9.96 -3.58 8.71
#